data_AF-A0A967BHJ8-F1
#
_entry.id   AF-A0A967BHJ8-F1
#
_cell.length_a   1.000
_cell.length_b   1.000
_cell.length_c   1.000
_cell.angle_alpha   90.00
_cell.angle_beta   90.00
_cell.angle_gamma   90.00
#
_symmetry.space_group_name_H-M   'P 1'
#
loop_
_entity.id
_entity.type
_entity.pdbx_description
1 polymer ?
#
loop_
_entity_poly.entity_id
_entity_poly.type
_entity_poly.pdbx_seq_one_letter_code
_entity_poly.pdbx_strand_id
1 'polypeptide(L)'
;MLHVPAGQYGFRNEEPVDVPAFWLDKYEVSNRQYKEFVAAGGYENRDYWKHVFEDEDGDLSWEETMARFVDSTGRSGPANWSLGTYPEGKDDYPVGGVSWYEAAAYAEFAGKSLPTVYHWRLAAPWTPFGDMLLQSNFGSDGPVEIGSLRGIGQYGHFDMAGNVNEWCWNRAEDGRYLLGGSWEEPSYTFSHNYARSPLERQPDMGFRCTVYPTPPTTELTNSVGAERHDFAGVEPVSDEAFAIYRGLFEYEPLDLEARVESVDDSSRYWRRETVSFRAAYGDERVLAHIFLPRDISPPYQTVVYSPSAVAYLHSSIEAMRSDLAFFIPRSGRALVWPAYEGTLERGGGGNRPGGNRARRDLYIHKVNDLQRTLDYLETRDDIDSDKLAYMGLSAGSEYGPLYTGIEKRFQAVALVAGGFDDSHMLDESAEMNPWNYAPRVTTPTLMINGLSDYGLPVDTAQKPMFDLLGVPPEHKRHVLLEGGHVPNDLNSVMREILDWYDLYLGPVRR
;
A
#
# COMPACT_ATOMS: atom_id res chain seq x y z
N MET A 1 8.61 -8.82 29.00
CA MET A 1 8.89 -9.39 27.68
C MET A 1 8.08 -10.66 27.50
N LEU A 2 7.78 -11.01 26.26
CA LEU A 2 7.05 -12.20 25.86
C LEU A 2 7.94 -13.05 24.95
N HIS A 3 7.77 -14.37 25.03
CA HIS A 3 8.55 -15.31 24.23
C HIS A 3 7.92 -15.47 22.85
N VAL A 4 8.71 -15.26 21.81
CA VAL A 4 8.35 -15.56 20.42
C VAL A 4 9.08 -16.84 20.02
N PRO A 5 8.35 -17.91 19.64
CA PRO A 5 8.98 -19.15 19.21
C PRO A 5 9.78 -18.95 17.92
N ALA A 6 10.73 -19.84 17.68
CA ALA A 6 11.47 -19.87 16.44
C ALA A 6 10.51 -20.08 15.25
N GLY A 7 10.85 -19.48 14.12
CA GLY A 7 10.06 -19.56 12.89
C GLY A 7 10.88 -19.16 11.69
N GLN A 8 10.21 -18.94 10.57
CA GLN A 8 10.83 -18.45 9.35
C GLN A 8 10.12 -17.19 8.89
N TYR A 9 10.90 -16.23 8.38
CA TYR A 9 10.36 -15.04 7.75
C TYR A 9 11.20 -14.70 6.51
N GLY A 10 10.53 -14.48 5.39
CA GLY A 10 11.14 -13.98 4.16
C GLY A 10 10.40 -12.73 3.71
N PHE A 11 11.16 -11.77 3.18
CA PHE A 11 10.56 -10.70 2.40
C PHE A 11 9.96 -11.27 1.11
N ARG A 12 9.05 -10.52 0.47
CA ARG A 12 8.43 -10.95 -0.79
C ARG A 12 9.54 -11.13 -1.83
N ASN A 13 9.65 -12.33 -2.39
CA ASN A 13 10.70 -12.79 -3.33
C ASN A 13 12.09 -13.06 -2.74
N GLU A 14 12.21 -13.17 -1.42
CA GLU A 14 13.41 -13.68 -0.77
C GLU A 14 13.14 -15.07 -0.18
N GLU A 15 14.16 -15.93 -0.17
CA GLU A 15 14.09 -17.20 0.56
C GLU A 15 13.86 -16.91 2.06
N PRO A 16 12.90 -17.58 2.71
CA PRO A 16 12.65 -17.37 4.13
C PRO A 16 13.90 -17.67 4.97
N VAL A 17 14.22 -16.75 5.87
CA VAL A 17 15.35 -16.89 6.79
C VAL A 17 14.87 -17.51 8.09
N ASP A 18 15.67 -18.43 8.65
CA ASP A 18 15.44 -18.98 9.98
C ASP A 18 15.63 -17.90 11.06
N VAL A 19 14.57 -17.67 11.84
CA VAL A 19 14.57 -16.74 12.97
C VAL A 19 14.52 -17.56 14.27
N PRO A 20 15.61 -17.62 15.05
CA PRO A 20 15.62 -18.30 16.35
C PRO A 20 14.61 -17.69 17.33
N ALA A 21 14.23 -18.46 18.36
CA ALA A 21 13.34 -17.97 19.40
C ALA A 21 13.98 -16.79 20.17
N PHE A 22 13.17 -15.80 20.52
CA PHE A 22 13.63 -14.56 21.16
C PHE A 22 12.58 -14.02 22.14
N TRP A 23 12.95 -12.98 22.88
CA TRP A 23 12.06 -12.27 23.80
C TRP A 23 11.85 -10.85 23.32
N LEU A 24 10.60 -10.43 23.14
CA LEU A 24 10.26 -9.07 22.73
C LEU A 24 9.51 -8.35 23.85
N ASP A 25 9.72 -7.04 24.00
CA ASP A 25 8.95 -6.25 24.96
C ASP A 25 7.45 -6.32 24.66
N LYS A 26 6.66 -6.44 25.73
CA LYS A 26 5.21 -6.61 25.64
C LYS A 26 4.54 -5.37 25.05
N TYR A 27 5.10 -4.21 25.34
CA TYR A 27 4.64 -2.87 24.98
C TYR A 27 5.80 -2.09 24.35
N GLU A 28 5.48 -0.98 23.70
CA GLU A 28 6.45 0.06 23.34
C GLU A 28 7.16 0.59 24.60
N VAL A 29 8.35 1.17 24.43
CA VAL A 29 9.02 1.86 25.54
C VAL A 29 8.20 3.07 25.95
N SER A 30 7.83 3.16 27.22
CA SER A 30 7.05 4.29 27.76
C SER A 30 7.92 5.54 27.98
N ASN A 31 7.28 6.71 28.01
CA ASN A 31 7.92 7.96 28.42
C ASN A 31 8.57 7.86 29.80
N ARG A 32 7.92 7.18 30.75
CA ARG A 32 8.46 6.91 32.09
C ARG A 32 9.77 6.13 32.03
N GLN A 33 9.83 5.06 31.26
CA GLN A 33 11.05 4.27 31.10
C GLN A 33 12.16 5.07 30.39
N TYR A 34 11.82 5.79 29.33
CA TYR A 34 12.80 6.63 28.63
C TYR A 34 13.33 7.77 29.52
N LYS A 35 12.50 8.28 30.45
CA LYS A 35 12.92 9.30 31.42
C LYS A 35 13.98 8.76 32.39
N GLU A 36 13.95 7.48 32.72
CA GLU A 36 15.00 6.83 33.54
C GLU A 36 16.34 6.84 32.81
N PHE A 37 16.35 6.59 31.49
CA PHE A 37 17.54 6.70 30.64
C PHE A 37 18.09 8.13 30.62
N VAL A 38 17.23 9.13 30.40
CA VAL A 38 17.63 10.55 30.45
C VAL A 38 18.22 10.90 31.83
N ALA A 39 17.55 10.50 32.92
CA ALA A 39 17.98 10.78 34.28
C ALA A 39 19.31 10.08 34.66
N ALA A 40 19.62 8.96 34.02
CA ALA A 40 20.87 8.23 34.18
C ALA A 40 22.05 8.83 33.38
N GLY A 41 21.87 9.98 32.73
CA GLY A 41 22.89 10.62 31.92
C GLY A 41 23.01 10.01 30.52
N GLY A 42 21.90 9.52 29.96
CA GLY A 42 21.85 8.81 28.69
C GLY A 42 22.44 9.59 27.51
N TYR A 43 22.33 10.93 27.52
CA TYR A 43 22.83 11.80 26.45
C TYR A 43 24.26 12.30 26.71
N GLU A 44 24.78 12.10 27.92
CA GLU A 44 26.13 12.48 28.31
C GLU A 44 27.09 11.27 28.28
N ASN A 45 26.56 10.06 28.43
CA ASN A 45 27.35 8.84 28.46
C ASN A 45 27.53 8.24 27.05
N ARG A 46 28.69 8.49 26.45
CA ARG A 46 29.09 7.95 25.13
C ARG A 46 29.08 6.43 25.06
N ASP A 47 29.18 5.72 26.18
CA ASP A 47 29.23 4.26 26.17
C ASP A 47 27.93 3.64 25.65
N TYR A 48 26.80 4.35 25.68
CA TYR A 48 25.53 3.85 25.12
C TYR A 48 25.45 4.00 23.60
N TRP A 49 26.31 4.79 22.98
CA TRP A 49 26.15 5.19 21.59
C TRP A 49 27.17 4.49 20.71
N LYS A 50 26.80 3.27 20.28
CA LYS A 50 27.71 2.34 19.61
C LYS A 50 27.80 2.51 18.09
N HIS A 51 27.01 3.40 17.51
CA HIS A 51 26.85 3.52 16.06
C HIS A 51 27.45 4.83 15.54
N VAL A 52 27.98 4.78 14.33
CA VAL A 52 28.42 5.98 13.60
C VAL A 52 27.17 6.78 13.20
N PHE A 53 27.18 8.08 13.49
CA PHE A 53 26.12 8.99 13.11
C PHE A 53 26.34 9.43 11.67
N GLU A 54 25.29 9.41 10.86
CA GLU A 54 25.36 9.72 9.43
C GLU A 54 24.15 10.58 9.04
N ASP A 55 24.36 11.58 8.19
CA ASP A 55 23.32 12.24 7.42
C ASP A 55 23.61 12.18 5.91
N GLU A 56 22.90 12.98 5.12
CA GLU A 56 23.06 13.05 3.67
C GLU A 56 24.45 13.56 3.22
N ASP A 57 25.16 14.30 4.08
CA ASP A 57 26.48 14.87 3.81
C ASP A 57 27.63 13.99 4.36
N GLY A 58 27.31 12.93 5.11
CA GLY A 58 28.25 11.92 5.62
C GLY A 58 28.26 11.78 7.14
N ASP A 59 29.41 11.36 7.68
CA ASP A 59 29.58 11.10 9.12
C ASP A 59 29.46 12.37 9.96
N LEU A 60 28.67 12.30 11.04
CA LEU A 60 28.50 13.36 12.02
C LEU A 60 29.32 13.10 13.29
N SER A 61 29.86 14.18 13.87
CA SER A 61 30.49 14.09 15.19
C SER A 61 29.45 13.88 16.29
N TRP A 62 29.95 13.41 17.43
CA TRP A 62 29.17 13.29 18.66
C TRP A 62 28.53 14.63 19.05
N GLU A 63 29.32 15.71 19.02
CA GLU A 63 28.90 17.04 19.44
C GLU A 63 27.81 17.60 18.53
N GLU A 64 27.96 17.45 17.21
CA GLU A 64 26.94 17.84 16.23
C GLU A 64 25.64 17.06 16.43
N THR A 65 25.75 15.75 16.67
CA THR A 65 24.60 14.88 16.86
C THR A 65 23.84 15.21 18.15
N MET A 66 24.54 15.34 19.27
CA MET A 66 23.90 15.68 20.55
C MET A 66 23.25 17.08 20.53
N ALA A 67 23.80 18.02 19.73
CA ALA A 67 23.17 19.32 19.51
C ALA A 67 21.86 19.22 18.73
N ARG A 68 21.68 18.19 17.88
CA ARG A 68 20.42 17.90 17.19
C ARG A 68 19.43 17.16 18.11
N PHE A 69 19.92 16.38 19.07
CA PHE A 69 19.08 15.55 19.93
C PHE A 69 18.58 16.27 21.19
N VAL A 70 17.83 17.35 20.93
CA VAL A 70 17.24 18.21 21.96
C VAL A 70 15.72 18.28 21.85
N ASP A 71 15.09 18.47 23.00
CA ASP A 71 13.67 18.73 23.15
C ASP A 71 13.27 20.12 22.65
N SER A 72 11.97 20.43 22.71
CA SER A 72 11.42 21.72 22.26
C SER A 72 12.00 22.97 22.95
N THR A 73 12.75 22.79 24.04
CA THR A 73 13.39 23.86 24.82
C THR A 73 14.91 23.89 24.70
N GLY A 74 15.48 23.03 23.85
CA GLY A 74 16.92 22.93 23.63
C GLY A 74 17.67 22.11 24.67
N ARG A 75 16.97 21.29 25.48
CA ARG A 75 17.59 20.36 26.45
C ARG A 75 17.66 18.96 25.86
N SER A 76 18.63 18.15 26.25
CA SER A 76 18.74 16.77 25.78
C SER A 76 17.46 15.96 26.07
N GLY A 77 16.94 15.28 25.04
CA GLY A 77 15.72 14.47 25.15
C GLY A 77 14.95 14.32 23.83
N PRO A 78 13.82 13.58 23.86
CA PRO A 78 12.92 13.43 22.72
C PRO A 78 12.38 14.77 22.19
N ALA A 79 12.15 14.87 20.89
CA ALA A 79 11.82 16.14 20.21
C ALA A 79 10.50 16.76 20.68
N ASN A 80 9.55 15.90 21.03
CA ASN A 80 8.21 16.27 21.50
C ASN A 80 8.14 16.51 23.02
N TRP A 81 9.26 16.43 23.73
CA TRP A 81 9.33 16.77 25.15
C TRP A 81 9.58 18.26 25.36
N SER A 82 9.45 18.71 26.61
CA SER A 82 9.73 20.10 27.01
C SER A 82 10.36 20.15 28.39
N LEU A 83 11.31 21.06 28.59
CA LEU A 83 12.00 21.25 29.86
C LEU A 83 12.63 19.96 30.41
N GLY A 84 13.08 19.08 29.51
CA GLY A 84 13.70 17.79 29.77
C GLY A 84 12.72 16.70 30.17
N THR A 85 11.40 16.86 29.98
CA THR A 85 10.39 15.89 30.43
C THR A 85 9.21 15.74 29.47
N TYR A 86 8.53 14.61 29.54
CA TYR A 86 7.29 14.35 28.80
C TYR A 86 6.11 15.17 29.34
N PRO A 87 5.03 15.36 28.56
CA PRO A 87 3.82 16.06 29.01
C PRO A 87 3.19 15.41 30.25
N GLU A 88 2.60 16.22 31.14
CA GLU A 88 1.98 15.74 32.38
C GLU A 88 0.88 14.69 32.10
N GLY A 89 0.90 13.58 32.86
CA GLY A 89 -0.06 12.48 32.73
C GLY A 89 0.19 11.57 31.51
N LYS A 90 1.34 11.68 30.85
CA LYS A 90 1.76 10.83 29.71
C LYS A 90 2.84 9.82 30.08
N ASP A 91 2.96 9.49 31.36
CA ASP A 91 3.96 8.58 31.92
C ASP A 91 3.95 7.21 31.21
N ASP A 92 2.75 6.69 30.99
CA ASP A 92 2.49 5.36 30.40
C ASP A 92 2.07 5.42 28.93
N TYR A 93 2.42 6.52 28.26
CA TYR A 93 2.31 6.61 26.80
C TYR A 93 3.63 6.19 26.17
N PRO A 94 3.61 5.66 24.93
CA PRO A 94 4.86 5.35 24.24
C PRO A 94 5.72 6.61 24.12
N VAL A 95 7.03 6.43 24.24
CA VAL A 95 7.97 7.48 23.84
C VAL A 95 7.92 7.61 22.32
N GLY A 96 7.69 8.83 21.86
CA GLY A 96 7.79 9.22 20.46
C GLY A 96 8.81 10.35 20.31
N GLY A 97 9.06 10.82 19.09
CA GLY A 97 10.01 11.92 18.87
C GLY A 97 11.47 11.54 19.08
N VAL A 98 11.80 10.26 18.93
CA VAL A 98 13.16 9.73 19.12
C VAL A 98 13.72 9.19 17.81
N SER A 99 15.01 9.42 17.60
CA SER A 99 15.75 8.91 16.45
C SER A 99 16.07 7.42 16.60
N TRP A 100 16.48 6.79 15.50
CA TRP A 100 17.00 5.42 15.55
C TRP A 100 18.22 5.32 16.49
N TYR A 101 19.10 6.33 16.46
CA TYR A 101 20.28 6.39 17.31
C TYR A 101 19.94 6.49 18.80
N GLU A 102 18.94 7.30 19.15
CA GLU A 102 18.41 7.39 20.51
C GLU A 102 17.78 6.09 20.99
N ALA A 103 16.99 5.44 20.13
CA ALA A 103 16.38 4.14 20.41
C ALA A 103 17.46 3.06 20.64
N ALA A 104 18.51 3.04 19.82
CA ALA A 104 19.65 2.14 19.98
C ALA A 104 20.43 2.41 21.28
N ALA A 105 20.67 3.68 21.61
CA ALA A 105 21.36 4.06 22.85
C ALA A 105 20.55 3.68 24.11
N TYR A 106 19.23 3.86 24.07
CA TYR A 106 18.37 3.36 25.13
C TYR A 106 18.45 1.82 25.24
N ALA A 107 18.43 1.10 24.11
CA ALA A 107 18.52 -0.36 24.13
C ALA A 107 19.82 -0.83 24.79
N GLU A 108 20.94 -0.18 24.50
CA GLU A 108 22.24 -0.42 25.17
C GLU A 108 22.16 -0.14 26.68
N PHE A 109 21.58 1.00 27.08
CA PHE A 109 21.34 1.33 28.49
C PHE A 109 20.51 0.25 29.21
N ALA A 110 19.47 -0.26 28.55
CA ALA A 110 18.58 -1.28 29.09
C ALA A 110 19.18 -2.70 29.05
N GLY A 111 20.37 -2.90 28.47
CA GLY A 111 20.97 -4.22 28.25
C GLY A 111 20.16 -5.09 27.27
N LYS A 112 19.56 -4.45 26.26
CA LYS A 112 18.69 -5.05 25.24
C LYS A 112 19.20 -4.68 23.84
N SER A 113 18.41 -5.00 22.81
CA SER A 113 18.64 -4.57 21.43
C SER A 113 17.34 -4.09 20.78
N LEU A 114 17.45 -3.42 19.63
CA LEU A 114 16.29 -3.23 18.74
C LEU A 114 15.96 -4.55 18.02
N PRO A 115 14.68 -4.85 17.76
CA PRO A 115 14.31 -5.98 16.93
C PRO A 115 14.84 -5.81 15.52
N THR A 116 15.33 -6.88 14.90
CA THR A 116 15.50 -6.88 13.45
C THR A 116 14.13 -6.94 12.79
N VAL A 117 14.03 -6.51 11.53
CA VAL A 117 12.78 -6.57 10.76
C VAL A 117 12.19 -7.98 10.72
N TYR A 118 13.04 -9.01 10.66
CA TYR A 118 12.65 -10.42 10.70
C TYR A 118 12.01 -10.79 12.05
N HIS A 119 12.63 -10.39 13.16
CA HIS A 119 12.08 -10.64 14.49
C HIS A 119 10.76 -9.87 14.69
N TRP A 120 10.71 -8.60 14.29
CA TRP A 120 9.51 -7.78 14.40
C TRP A 120 8.34 -8.40 13.62
N ARG A 121 8.57 -8.77 12.35
CA ARG A 121 7.55 -9.39 11.49
C ARG A 121 7.14 -10.78 11.92
N LEU A 122 8.05 -11.56 12.52
CA LEU A 122 7.67 -12.84 13.10
C LEU A 122 6.76 -12.64 14.32
N ALA A 123 6.95 -11.58 15.12
CA ALA A 123 6.11 -11.26 16.26
C ALA A 123 4.75 -10.63 15.88
N ALA A 124 4.71 -9.92 14.75
CA ALA A 124 3.54 -9.28 14.16
C ALA A 124 3.37 -9.68 12.67
N PRO A 125 2.97 -10.94 12.38
CA PRO A 125 2.79 -11.40 11.01
C PRO A 125 1.59 -10.75 10.32
N TRP A 126 1.40 -11.07 9.04
CA TRP A 126 0.35 -10.51 8.19
C TRP A 126 -1.00 -11.23 8.33
N THR A 127 -1.01 -12.46 8.82
CA THR A 127 -2.20 -13.33 8.91
C THR A 127 -2.36 -13.95 10.30
N PRO A 128 -3.55 -13.94 10.95
CA PRO A 128 -4.84 -13.32 10.59
C PRO A 128 -5.15 -12.05 11.45
N PHE A 129 -5.04 -10.84 10.89
CA PHE A 129 -4.98 -9.58 11.67
C PHE A 129 -6.08 -8.55 11.37
N GLY A 130 -7.12 -8.89 10.59
CA GLY A 130 -8.23 -7.97 10.35
C GLY A 130 -8.80 -7.38 11.65
N ASP A 131 -8.93 -8.22 12.69
CA ASP A 131 -9.45 -7.79 14.00
C ASP A 131 -8.45 -6.95 14.81
N MET A 132 -7.14 -7.19 14.69
CA MET A 132 -6.13 -6.40 15.40
C MET A 132 -6.11 -4.96 14.88
N LEU A 133 -6.10 -4.78 13.55
CA LEU A 133 -6.09 -3.45 12.93
C LEU A 133 -7.35 -2.63 13.29
N LEU A 134 -8.52 -3.28 13.39
CA LEU A 134 -9.77 -2.64 13.82
C LEU A 134 -9.76 -2.21 15.30
N GLN A 135 -8.87 -2.77 16.11
CA GLN A 135 -8.74 -2.49 17.54
C GLN A 135 -7.44 -1.75 17.89
N SER A 136 -6.73 -1.28 16.85
CA SER A 136 -5.49 -0.53 16.91
C SER A 136 -5.73 0.96 16.77
N ASN A 137 -4.72 1.75 17.14
CA ASN A 137 -4.82 3.21 17.13
C ASN A 137 -4.37 3.76 15.77
N PHE A 138 -5.24 3.82 14.76
CA PHE A 138 -4.92 4.44 13.47
C PHE A 138 -5.87 5.61 13.20
N GLY A 139 -5.38 6.66 12.51
CA GLY A 139 -6.17 7.84 12.16
C GLY A 139 -6.81 8.59 13.34
N SER A 140 -6.11 8.68 14.47
CA SER A 140 -6.54 9.38 15.69
C SER A 140 -5.77 10.69 15.92
N ASP A 141 -6.05 11.39 17.03
CA ASP A 141 -5.44 12.69 17.36
C ASP A 141 -4.11 12.56 18.15
N GLY A 142 -3.64 11.34 18.45
CA GLY A 142 -2.42 11.12 19.21
C GLY A 142 -2.20 9.69 19.67
N PRO A 143 -1.02 9.40 20.26
CA PRO A 143 -0.78 8.10 20.87
C PRO A 143 -1.67 7.92 22.10
N VAL A 144 -1.95 6.66 22.44
CA VAL A 144 -2.68 6.27 23.65
C VAL A 144 -1.77 5.58 24.66
N GLU A 145 -2.26 5.38 25.89
CA GLU A 145 -1.54 4.64 26.92
C GLU A 145 -1.23 3.22 26.43
N ILE A 146 0.01 2.76 26.65
CA ILE A 146 0.45 1.43 26.23
C ILE A 146 -0.42 0.35 26.89
N GLY A 147 -0.85 -0.63 26.10
CA GLY A 147 -1.69 -1.73 26.54
C GLY A 147 -3.15 -1.38 26.78
N SER A 148 -3.59 -0.15 26.49
CA SER A 148 -5.00 0.24 26.58
C SER A 148 -5.84 -0.29 25.42
N LEU A 149 -5.20 -0.62 24.29
CA LEU A 149 -5.83 -1.12 23.08
C LEU A 149 -6.18 -2.60 23.20
N ARG A 150 -7.15 -3.02 22.37
CA ARG A 150 -7.59 -4.43 22.29
C ARG A 150 -6.94 -5.19 21.13
N GLY A 151 -6.16 -4.50 20.29
CA GLY A 151 -5.33 -5.11 19.26
C GLY A 151 -4.17 -5.88 19.88
N ILE A 152 -4.37 -7.18 20.10
CA ILE A 152 -3.35 -8.06 20.67
C ILE A 152 -2.74 -8.91 19.55
N GLY A 153 -1.43 -8.81 19.38
CA GLY A 153 -0.66 -9.60 18.42
C GLY A 153 -0.62 -11.09 18.79
N GLN A 154 -0.24 -11.94 17.84
CA GLN A 154 -0.32 -13.40 17.93
C GLN A 154 0.26 -14.00 19.23
N TYR A 155 1.34 -13.42 19.76
CA TYR A 155 2.02 -13.89 20.96
C TYR A 155 1.70 -13.08 22.23
N GLY A 156 0.73 -12.17 22.17
CA GLY A 156 0.31 -11.34 23.31
C GLY A 156 0.95 -9.96 23.38
N HIS A 157 1.67 -9.53 22.33
CA HIS A 157 2.22 -8.19 22.24
C HIS A 157 1.11 -7.17 21.98
N PHE A 158 1.16 -6.05 22.67
CA PHE A 158 0.21 -4.95 22.48
C PHE A 158 0.84 -3.88 21.61
N ASP A 159 -0.03 -3.09 20.97
CA ASP A 159 0.29 -1.83 20.32
C ASP A 159 1.26 -1.93 19.14
N MET A 160 1.56 -3.13 18.63
CA MET A 160 2.44 -3.33 17.46
C MET A 160 1.86 -2.74 16.16
N ALA A 161 0.59 -2.33 16.17
CA ALA A 161 -0.06 -1.72 15.02
C ALA A 161 -0.67 -0.38 15.45
N GLY A 162 -0.19 0.70 14.84
CA GLY A 162 -0.78 2.03 14.85
C GLY A 162 -0.43 2.91 16.04
N ASN A 163 0.02 2.45 17.20
CA ASN A 163 0.22 3.40 18.29
C ASN A 163 1.42 4.33 18.06
N VAL A 164 2.66 3.84 18.03
CA VAL A 164 3.78 4.54 17.39
C VAL A 164 4.46 3.62 16.38
N ASN A 165 5.08 4.23 15.39
CA ASN A 165 6.01 3.58 14.49
C ASN A 165 7.22 3.05 15.28
N GLU A 166 7.79 1.91 14.90
CA GLU A 166 8.83 1.24 15.69
C GLU A 166 10.15 1.03 14.94
N TRP A 167 11.21 1.66 15.45
CA TRP A 167 12.55 1.51 14.91
C TRP A 167 13.05 0.07 14.99
N CYS A 168 13.52 -0.45 13.86
CA CYS A 168 14.14 -1.76 13.74
C CYS A 168 15.66 -1.65 13.50
N TRP A 169 16.39 -2.71 13.80
CA TRP A 169 17.84 -2.78 13.69
C TRP A 169 18.34 -2.56 12.25
N ASN A 170 17.69 -3.15 11.25
CA ASN A 170 18.23 -3.25 9.89
C ASN A 170 18.29 -1.89 9.18
N ARG A 171 19.35 -1.69 8.38
CA ARG A 171 19.45 -0.61 7.40
C ARG A 171 18.65 -0.97 6.16
N ALA A 172 18.01 0.00 5.53
CA ALA A 172 17.52 -0.08 4.16
C ALA A 172 18.51 0.59 3.20
N GLU A 173 18.15 0.74 1.93
CA GLU A 173 18.95 1.50 0.96
C GLU A 173 19.15 2.95 1.42
N ASP A 174 18.07 3.60 1.83
CA ASP A 174 17.94 5.03 2.13
C ASP A 174 17.59 5.35 3.60
N GLY A 175 17.85 4.44 4.54
CA GLY A 175 17.57 4.71 5.95
C GLY A 175 17.62 3.50 6.87
N ARG A 176 16.81 3.53 7.93
CA ARG A 176 16.56 2.40 8.85
C ARG A 176 15.08 2.05 8.83
N TYR A 177 14.77 0.76 9.01
CA TYR A 177 13.39 0.32 9.01
C TYR A 177 12.58 0.85 10.19
N LEU A 178 11.36 1.23 9.90
CA LEU A 178 10.35 1.75 10.81
C LEU A 178 9.02 1.06 10.49
N LEU A 179 8.51 0.25 11.43
CA LEU A 179 7.40 -0.68 11.20
C LEU A 179 6.21 -0.41 12.12
N GLY A 180 5.06 -1.00 11.81
CA GLY A 180 3.85 -0.98 12.67
C GLY A 180 2.83 0.08 12.31
N GLY A 181 3.27 1.17 11.67
CA GLY A 181 2.43 2.33 11.40
C GLY A 181 2.10 3.10 12.68
N SER A 182 1.61 4.33 12.54
CA SER A 182 1.36 5.21 13.67
C SER A 182 -0.05 5.80 13.73
N TRP A 183 -0.31 6.56 14.80
CA TRP A 183 -1.64 7.00 15.19
C TRP A 183 -2.22 8.00 14.20
N GLU A 184 -1.36 8.71 13.46
CA GLU A 184 -1.75 9.64 12.42
C GLU A 184 -1.92 8.98 11.04
N GLU A 185 -1.54 7.71 10.90
CA GLU A 185 -1.52 7.01 9.62
C GLU A 185 -2.77 6.13 9.38
N PRO A 186 -3.10 5.84 8.11
CA PRO A 186 -4.11 4.84 7.78
C PRO A 186 -3.69 3.41 8.15
N SER A 187 -4.63 2.55 8.54
CA SER A 187 -4.35 1.19 9.03
C SER A 187 -3.59 0.26 8.07
N TYR A 188 -3.53 0.59 6.78
CA TYR A 188 -2.73 -0.19 5.83
C TYR A 188 -1.22 -0.03 6.03
N THR A 189 -0.76 1.01 6.76
CA THR A 189 0.67 1.27 6.99
C THR A 189 1.34 0.23 7.88
N PHE A 190 0.58 -0.47 8.74
CA PHE A 190 1.07 -1.65 9.48
C PHE A 190 1.77 -2.69 8.59
N SER A 191 1.26 -2.80 7.38
CA SER A 191 1.66 -3.76 6.40
C SER A 191 2.97 -3.32 5.71
N HIS A 192 3.23 -2.02 5.60
CA HIS A 192 4.41 -1.53 4.89
C HIS A 192 5.70 -1.68 5.69
N ASN A 193 6.81 -1.93 4.98
CA ASN A 193 8.15 -1.84 5.54
C ASN A 193 8.73 -0.49 5.11
N TYR A 194 8.56 0.55 5.92
CA TYR A 194 9.15 1.85 5.60
C TYR A 194 10.59 1.92 6.08
N ALA A 195 11.39 2.69 5.35
CA ALA A 195 12.65 3.20 5.84
C ALA A 195 12.56 4.72 6.00
N ARG A 196 13.22 5.23 7.04
CA ARG A 196 13.33 6.67 7.29
C ARG A 196 14.77 7.01 7.63
N SER A 197 15.13 8.28 7.48
CA SER A 197 16.45 8.74 7.91
C SER A 197 16.63 8.41 9.39
N PRO A 198 17.77 7.83 9.81
CA PRO A 198 17.98 7.43 11.20
C PRO A 198 18.04 8.63 12.17
N LEU A 199 18.06 9.87 11.65
CA LEU A 199 18.03 11.12 12.40
C LEU A 199 16.61 11.70 12.57
N GLU A 200 15.63 11.21 11.82
CA GLU A 200 14.24 11.68 11.95
C GLU A 200 13.68 11.39 13.35
N ARG A 201 12.88 12.33 13.86
CA ARG A 201 12.38 12.37 15.24
C ARG A 201 10.94 12.87 15.30
N GLN A 202 10.09 12.39 14.40
CA GLN A 202 8.68 12.78 14.41
C GLN A 202 7.97 12.25 15.67
N PRO A 203 6.93 12.93 16.20
CA PRO A 203 6.28 12.56 17.46
C PRO A 203 5.68 11.15 17.48
N ASP A 204 5.48 10.56 16.31
CA ASP A 204 4.92 9.23 16.09
C ASP A 204 6.00 8.14 15.94
N MET A 205 7.29 8.50 15.98
CA MET A 205 8.43 7.58 15.88
C MET A 205 8.93 7.16 17.27
N GLY A 206 8.71 5.90 17.60
CA GLY A 206 9.12 5.25 18.85
C GLY A 206 9.80 3.91 18.60
N PHE A 207 9.77 3.03 19.60
CA PHE A 207 10.40 1.71 19.52
C PHE A 207 10.00 0.79 20.67
N ARG A 208 10.31 -0.49 20.50
CA ARG A 208 10.35 -1.50 21.57
C ARG A 208 11.68 -2.26 21.52
N CYS A 209 12.05 -2.93 22.60
CA CYS A 209 13.30 -3.68 22.66
C CYS A 209 13.08 -5.19 22.65
N THR A 210 14.14 -5.91 22.29
CA THR A 210 14.22 -7.36 22.27
C THR A 210 15.46 -7.86 23.03
N VAL A 211 15.40 -9.11 23.47
CA VAL A 211 16.51 -9.84 24.08
C VAL A 211 16.65 -11.17 23.34
N TYR A 212 17.87 -11.40 22.85
CA TYR A 212 18.21 -12.61 22.11
C TYR A 212 18.91 -13.61 23.03
N PRO A 213 18.40 -14.85 23.19
CA PRO A 213 19.10 -15.91 23.91
C PRO A 213 20.46 -16.25 23.32
N THR A 214 20.58 -16.10 21.99
CA THR A 214 21.81 -16.21 21.21
C THR A 214 21.91 -14.99 20.30
N PRO A 215 23.11 -14.40 20.12
CA PRO A 215 23.26 -13.27 19.21
C PRO A 215 22.68 -13.57 17.82
N PRO A 216 21.93 -12.63 17.22
CA PRO A 216 21.35 -12.82 15.90
C PRO A 216 22.46 -13.03 14.86
N THR A 217 22.17 -13.84 13.84
CA THR A 217 23.10 -14.10 12.74
C THR A 217 23.31 -12.84 11.91
N THR A 218 24.42 -12.79 11.17
CA THR A 218 24.71 -11.69 10.24
C THR A 218 23.57 -11.45 9.26
N GLU A 219 22.96 -12.52 8.74
CA GLU A 219 21.80 -12.49 7.84
C GLU A 219 20.60 -11.72 8.43
N LEU A 220 20.29 -11.93 9.70
CA LEU A 220 19.20 -11.22 10.39
C LEU A 220 19.52 -9.75 10.67
N THR A 221 20.79 -9.37 10.71
CA THR A 221 21.25 -8.02 11.10
C THR A 221 21.75 -7.15 9.95
N ASN A 222 22.00 -7.73 8.78
CA ASN A 222 22.49 -7.03 7.60
C ASN A 222 21.49 -5.99 7.11
N SER A 223 21.96 -5.10 6.24
CA SER A 223 21.08 -4.25 5.45
C SER A 223 20.08 -5.12 4.69
N VAL A 224 18.81 -4.77 4.80
CA VAL A 224 17.71 -5.39 4.07
C VAL A 224 17.24 -4.37 3.07
N GLY A 225 17.42 -4.64 1.80
CA GLY A 225 16.91 -3.82 0.72
C GLY A 225 16.86 -4.73 -0.48
N ALA A 226 15.68 -4.84 -1.09
CA ALA A 226 15.61 -5.40 -2.42
C ALA A 226 16.55 -4.57 -3.30
N GLU A 227 17.41 -5.21 -4.10
CA GLU A 227 17.91 -4.57 -5.30
C GLU A 227 16.67 -4.11 -6.07
N ARG A 228 16.33 -2.83 -5.97
CA ARG A 228 15.17 -2.32 -6.68
C ARG A 228 15.49 -2.34 -8.15
N HIS A 229 14.57 -2.88 -8.92
CA HIS A 229 14.74 -2.80 -10.35
C HIS A 229 14.49 -1.36 -10.79
N ASP A 230 15.51 -0.75 -11.38
CA ASP A 230 15.30 0.50 -12.10
C ASP A 230 14.61 0.19 -13.42
N PHE A 231 13.31 0.46 -13.50
CA PHE A 231 12.56 0.30 -14.74
C PHE A 231 12.86 1.43 -15.74
N ALA A 232 13.70 2.41 -15.40
CA ALA A 232 14.19 3.38 -16.37
C ALA A 232 14.94 2.66 -17.50
N GLY A 233 14.40 2.78 -18.71
CA GLY A 233 14.97 2.13 -19.89
C GLY A 233 14.53 0.68 -20.11
N VAL A 234 13.48 0.20 -19.43
CA VAL A 234 12.83 -1.05 -19.83
C VAL A 234 12.43 -0.96 -21.30
N GLU A 235 12.81 -1.96 -22.10
CA GLU A 235 12.52 -2.01 -23.53
C GLU A 235 11.26 -2.85 -23.78
N PRO A 236 10.17 -2.25 -24.30
CA PRO A 236 9.02 -3.01 -24.75
C PRO A 236 9.39 -3.96 -25.89
N VAL A 237 8.63 -5.04 -26.01
CA VAL A 237 8.73 -5.92 -27.18
C VAL A 237 8.40 -5.20 -28.49
N SER A 238 8.89 -5.72 -29.62
CA SER A 238 8.62 -5.18 -30.95
C SER A 238 7.13 -5.18 -31.31
N ASP A 239 6.74 -4.41 -32.32
CA ASP A 239 5.36 -4.41 -32.83
C ASP A 239 4.88 -5.77 -33.31
N GLU A 240 5.76 -6.56 -33.93
CA GLU A 240 5.44 -7.92 -34.37
C GLU A 240 5.22 -8.85 -33.17
N ALA A 241 6.06 -8.76 -32.13
CA ALA A 241 5.91 -9.56 -30.93
C ALA A 241 4.65 -9.16 -30.14
N PHE A 242 4.38 -7.85 -30.02
CA PHE A 242 3.16 -7.36 -29.39
C PHE A 242 1.90 -7.81 -30.14
N ALA A 243 1.92 -7.87 -31.47
CA ALA A 243 0.78 -8.37 -32.25
C ALA A 243 0.41 -9.82 -31.88
N ILE A 244 1.40 -10.64 -31.52
CA ILE A 244 1.18 -12.00 -31.00
C ILE A 244 0.54 -11.94 -29.60
N TYR A 245 1.07 -11.11 -28.70
CA TYR A 245 0.53 -10.97 -27.34
C TYR A 245 -0.91 -10.48 -27.35
N ARG A 246 -1.22 -9.49 -28.19
CA ARG A 246 -2.58 -8.99 -28.38
C ARG A 246 -3.56 -10.10 -28.78
N GLY A 247 -3.12 -11.06 -29.60
CA GLY A 247 -3.92 -12.20 -30.02
C GLY A 247 -4.33 -13.13 -28.87
N LEU A 248 -3.63 -13.11 -27.72
CA LEU A 248 -4.00 -13.90 -26.53
C LEU A 248 -5.30 -13.43 -25.88
N PHE A 249 -5.67 -12.16 -26.08
CA PHE A 249 -6.86 -11.55 -25.49
C PHE A 249 -8.05 -11.48 -26.45
N GLU A 250 -7.87 -11.94 -27.70
CA GLU A 250 -8.96 -12.03 -28.66
C GLU A 250 -9.92 -13.15 -28.23
N TYR A 251 -11.23 -12.88 -28.31
CA TYR A 251 -12.27 -13.86 -28.08
C TYR A 251 -13.32 -13.80 -29.18
N GLU A 252 -14.01 -14.92 -29.40
CA GLU A 252 -15.12 -14.97 -30.33
C GLU A 252 -16.34 -14.26 -29.74
N PRO A 253 -17.10 -13.46 -30.51
CA PRO A 253 -18.34 -12.89 -30.03
C PRO A 253 -19.31 -13.99 -29.58
N LEU A 254 -19.68 -13.96 -28.30
CA LEU A 254 -20.65 -14.87 -27.68
C LEU A 254 -21.82 -14.07 -27.15
N ASP A 255 -23.03 -14.67 -27.18
CA ASP A 255 -24.17 -14.12 -26.46
C ASP A 255 -23.82 -13.94 -24.97
N LEU A 256 -24.15 -12.77 -24.43
CA LEU A 256 -23.87 -12.44 -23.03
C LEU A 256 -24.67 -13.33 -22.09
N GLU A 257 -25.86 -13.79 -22.51
CA GLU A 257 -26.78 -14.53 -21.64
C GLU A 257 -26.96 -13.82 -20.28
N ALA A 258 -27.03 -12.48 -20.32
CA ALA A 258 -26.94 -11.63 -19.14
C ALA A 258 -28.18 -11.76 -18.24
N ARG A 259 -27.97 -11.68 -16.92
CA ARG A 259 -29.02 -11.79 -15.90
C ARG A 259 -28.76 -10.80 -14.78
N VAL A 260 -29.83 -10.25 -14.21
CA VAL A 260 -29.77 -9.52 -12.95
C VAL A 260 -29.88 -10.54 -11.82
N GLU A 261 -28.83 -10.66 -11.01
CA GLU A 261 -28.76 -11.60 -9.89
C GLU A 261 -29.42 -11.00 -8.64
N SER A 262 -29.18 -9.72 -8.38
CA SER A 262 -29.77 -9.02 -7.24
C SER A 262 -29.85 -7.52 -7.48
N VAL A 263 -30.81 -6.88 -6.82
CA VAL A 263 -30.92 -5.42 -6.73
C VAL A 263 -30.94 -5.02 -5.26
N ASP A 264 -30.05 -4.10 -4.89
CA ASP A 264 -29.99 -3.50 -3.57
C ASP A 264 -30.24 -2.00 -3.69
N ASP A 265 -31.35 -1.57 -3.09
CA ASP A 265 -31.82 -0.20 -3.12
C ASP A 265 -31.73 0.47 -1.74
N SER A 266 -30.98 -0.12 -0.79
CA SER A 266 -30.90 0.34 0.60
C SER A 266 -30.05 1.61 0.77
N SER A 267 -29.10 1.86 -0.14
CA SER A 267 -28.25 3.05 -0.08
C SER A 267 -29.02 4.30 -0.48
N ARG A 268 -28.79 5.38 0.28
CA ARG A 268 -29.30 6.72 -0.05
C ARG A 268 -28.59 7.37 -1.24
N TYR A 269 -27.44 6.85 -1.65
CA TYR A 269 -26.59 7.47 -2.67
C TYR A 269 -26.71 6.80 -4.04
N TRP A 270 -26.96 5.49 -4.05
CA TRP A 270 -26.98 4.69 -5.26
C TRP A 270 -27.97 3.54 -5.16
N ARG A 271 -28.38 3.04 -6.32
CA ARG A 271 -29.00 1.72 -6.48
C ARG A 271 -27.92 0.77 -7.00
N ARG A 272 -27.72 -0.37 -6.35
CA ARG A 272 -26.77 -1.39 -6.81
C ARG A 272 -27.49 -2.52 -7.52
N GLU A 273 -27.06 -2.83 -8.73
CA GLU A 273 -27.43 -4.04 -9.45
C GLU A 273 -26.23 -4.97 -9.49
N THR A 274 -26.40 -6.21 -9.06
CA THR A 274 -25.43 -7.27 -9.33
C THR A 274 -25.92 -8.04 -10.54
N VAL A 275 -25.10 -8.10 -11.57
CA VAL A 275 -25.42 -8.78 -12.83
C VAL A 275 -24.41 -9.88 -13.10
N SER A 276 -24.82 -10.89 -13.84
CA SER A 276 -23.91 -11.90 -14.37
C SER A 276 -24.07 -12.04 -15.88
N PHE A 277 -22.98 -12.32 -16.57
CA PHE A 277 -22.97 -12.61 -18.01
C PHE A 277 -21.86 -13.61 -18.34
N ARG A 278 -21.98 -14.27 -19.48
CA ARG A 278 -21.07 -15.31 -19.94
C ARG A 278 -19.65 -14.74 -20.16
N ALA A 279 -18.67 -15.35 -19.52
CA ALA A 279 -17.26 -15.05 -19.71
C ALA A 279 -16.80 -15.47 -21.13
N ALA A 280 -15.64 -14.98 -21.56
CA ALA A 280 -15.10 -15.30 -22.89
C ALA A 280 -14.32 -16.63 -22.92
N TYR A 281 -14.29 -17.36 -21.81
CA TYR A 281 -13.52 -18.58 -21.60
C TYR A 281 -14.31 -19.55 -20.72
N GLY A 282 -14.08 -20.86 -20.94
CA GLY A 282 -14.76 -21.93 -20.22
C GLY A 282 -16.29 -21.83 -20.28
N ASP A 283 -16.94 -22.46 -19.30
CA ASP A 283 -18.38 -22.29 -19.01
C ASP A 283 -18.59 -21.36 -17.80
N GLU A 284 -17.73 -20.35 -17.68
CA GLU A 284 -17.72 -19.40 -16.56
C GLU A 284 -18.64 -18.19 -16.81
N ARG A 285 -19.00 -17.50 -15.71
CA ARG A 285 -19.76 -16.24 -15.75
C ARG A 285 -19.00 -15.15 -15.00
N VAL A 286 -18.95 -13.97 -15.59
CA VAL A 286 -18.47 -12.76 -14.91
C VAL A 286 -19.61 -12.24 -14.05
N LEU A 287 -19.30 -11.91 -12.80
CA LEU A 287 -20.19 -11.17 -11.91
C LEU A 287 -19.74 -9.71 -11.91
N ALA A 288 -20.65 -8.75 -12.07
CA ALA A 288 -20.33 -7.33 -12.01
C ALA A 288 -21.31 -6.57 -11.11
N HIS A 289 -20.78 -5.71 -10.25
CA HIS A 289 -21.57 -4.86 -9.37
C HIS A 289 -21.65 -3.44 -9.96
N ILE A 290 -22.86 -3.01 -10.29
CA ILE A 290 -23.15 -1.74 -10.95
C ILE A 290 -23.86 -0.83 -9.96
N PHE A 291 -23.22 0.27 -9.61
CA PHE A 291 -23.72 1.27 -8.68
C PHE A 291 -24.20 2.48 -9.47
N LEU A 292 -25.52 2.60 -9.60
CA LEU A 292 -26.19 3.67 -10.34
C LEU A 292 -26.52 4.83 -9.40
N PRO A 293 -26.08 6.06 -9.70
CA PRO A 293 -26.36 7.22 -8.86
C PRO A 293 -27.86 7.56 -8.85
N ARG A 294 -28.42 7.93 -7.69
CA ARG A 294 -29.86 8.22 -7.56
C ARG A 294 -30.29 9.60 -8.06
N ASP A 295 -29.45 10.60 -7.87
CA ASP A 295 -29.81 12.00 -8.11
C ASP A 295 -29.48 12.48 -9.54
N ILE A 296 -29.17 11.55 -10.46
CA ILE A 296 -28.80 11.83 -11.85
C ILE A 296 -29.69 11.00 -12.78
N SER A 297 -30.13 11.61 -13.88
CA SER A 297 -30.89 10.90 -14.91
C SER A 297 -29.95 10.21 -15.91
N PRO A 298 -30.29 9.00 -16.38
CA PRO A 298 -29.55 8.34 -17.45
C PRO A 298 -29.64 9.10 -18.79
N PRO A 299 -28.76 8.82 -19.77
CA PRO A 299 -27.71 7.79 -19.72
C PRO A 299 -26.50 8.22 -18.87
N TYR A 300 -25.93 7.28 -18.11
CA TYR A 300 -24.86 7.54 -17.16
C TYR A 300 -23.48 7.49 -17.81
N GLN A 301 -22.65 8.50 -17.52
CA GLN A 301 -21.19 8.35 -17.63
C GLN A 301 -20.73 7.26 -16.67
N THR A 302 -19.87 6.35 -17.11
CA THR A 302 -19.58 5.14 -16.37
C THR A 302 -18.08 4.94 -16.18
N VAL A 303 -17.68 4.63 -14.94
CA VAL A 303 -16.31 4.29 -14.59
C VAL A 303 -16.24 2.80 -14.26
N VAL A 304 -15.45 2.06 -15.03
CA VAL A 304 -15.12 0.65 -14.73
C VAL A 304 -13.88 0.62 -13.84
N TYR A 305 -14.02 -0.04 -12.69
CA TYR A 305 -13.03 -0.02 -11.63
C TYR A 305 -12.27 -1.33 -11.53
N SER A 306 -10.94 -1.24 -11.53
CA SER A 306 -10.02 -2.35 -11.25
C SER A 306 -9.41 -2.18 -9.86
N PRO A 307 -9.64 -3.13 -8.94
CA PRO A 307 -9.33 -2.96 -7.53
C PRO A 307 -7.86 -3.17 -7.20
N SER A 308 -7.48 -2.76 -5.97
CA SER A 308 -6.19 -3.09 -5.40
C SER A 308 -6.05 -4.58 -5.05
N ALA A 309 -4.84 -4.98 -4.66
CA ALA A 309 -4.54 -6.35 -4.25
C ALA A 309 -5.41 -6.88 -3.09
N VAL A 310 -6.11 -6.02 -2.36
CA VAL A 310 -7.02 -6.44 -1.28
C VAL A 310 -8.24 -7.20 -1.79
N ALA A 311 -8.68 -6.98 -3.04
CA ALA A 311 -9.84 -7.69 -3.61
C ALA A 311 -9.59 -9.20 -3.80
N TYR A 312 -8.32 -9.62 -3.76
CA TYR A 312 -7.95 -11.04 -3.78
C TYR A 312 -8.14 -11.71 -2.41
N LEU A 313 -8.24 -10.93 -1.34
CA LEU A 313 -8.35 -11.43 0.03
C LEU A 313 -9.80 -11.59 0.49
N HIS A 314 -10.74 -10.95 -0.22
CA HIS A 314 -12.15 -10.96 0.13
C HIS A 314 -12.94 -11.77 -0.90
N SER A 315 -13.87 -12.58 -0.42
CA SER A 315 -14.75 -13.40 -1.25
C SER A 315 -16.08 -12.71 -1.61
N SER A 316 -16.26 -11.44 -1.21
CA SER A 316 -17.49 -10.70 -1.50
C SER A 316 -17.27 -9.19 -1.51
N ILE A 317 -18.00 -8.50 -2.40
CA ILE A 317 -18.08 -7.04 -2.44
C ILE A 317 -18.58 -6.43 -1.12
N GLU A 318 -19.37 -7.17 -0.32
CA GLU A 318 -19.89 -6.69 0.96
C GLU A 318 -18.80 -6.47 2.02
N ALA A 319 -17.67 -7.17 1.88
CA ALA A 319 -16.52 -6.99 2.76
C ALA A 319 -15.65 -5.80 2.34
N MET A 320 -15.85 -5.27 1.13
CA MET A 320 -15.03 -4.19 0.60
C MET A 320 -15.40 -2.85 1.24
N ARG A 321 -14.36 -2.10 1.62
CA ARG A 321 -14.46 -0.69 2.01
C ARG A 321 -13.45 0.06 1.14
N SER A 322 -13.92 1.00 0.33
CA SER A 322 -13.04 1.82 -0.53
C SER A 322 -13.68 3.17 -0.82
N ASP A 323 -13.26 4.19 -0.09
CA ASP A 323 -13.72 5.57 -0.34
C ASP A 323 -13.31 6.03 -1.75
N LEU A 324 -12.17 5.54 -2.25
CA LEU A 324 -11.68 5.81 -3.61
C LEU A 324 -12.51 5.14 -4.72
N ALA A 325 -13.26 4.08 -4.44
CA ALA A 325 -14.23 3.56 -5.41
C ALA A 325 -15.60 4.24 -5.24
N PHE A 326 -16.10 4.34 -4.00
CA PHE A 326 -17.47 4.74 -3.73
C PHE A 326 -17.75 6.24 -3.82
N PHE A 327 -16.73 7.09 -4.02
CA PHE A 327 -16.97 8.49 -4.36
C PHE A 327 -17.54 8.67 -5.79
N ILE A 328 -17.27 7.73 -6.71
CA ILE A 328 -17.74 7.78 -8.10
C ILE A 328 -19.27 7.90 -8.20
N PRO A 329 -20.09 7.01 -7.61
CA PRO A 329 -21.54 7.18 -7.62
C PRO A 329 -22.01 8.46 -6.91
N ARG A 330 -21.26 8.94 -5.91
CA ARG A 330 -21.57 10.21 -5.23
C ARG A 330 -21.25 11.43 -6.10
N SER A 331 -20.38 11.29 -7.10
CA SER A 331 -20.11 12.33 -8.10
C SER A 331 -21.20 12.41 -9.18
N GLY A 332 -22.08 11.40 -9.25
CA GLY A 332 -23.13 11.31 -10.27
C GLY A 332 -22.76 10.48 -11.50
N ARG A 333 -21.68 9.70 -11.42
CA ARG A 333 -21.26 8.73 -12.45
C ARG A 333 -21.61 7.31 -12.01
N ALA A 334 -21.96 6.43 -12.93
CA ALA A 334 -22.10 5.01 -12.59
C ALA A 334 -20.72 4.41 -12.29
N LEU A 335 -20.65 3.56 -11.27
CA LEU A 335 -19.46 2.75 -10.97
C LEU A 335 -19.76 1.31 -11.31
N VAL A 336 -18.87 0.67 -12.07
CA VAL A 336 -18.95 -0.76 -12.38
C VAL A 336 -17.72 -1.43 -11.81
N TRP A 337 -17.95 -2.42 -10.95
CA TRP A 337 -16.89 -3.21 -10.31
C TRP A 337 -17.06 -4.68 -10.72
N PRO A 338 -16.33 -5.13 -11.76
CA PRO A 338 -16.29 -6.54 -12.11
C PRO A 338 -15.61 -7.35 -11.00
N ALA A 339 -16.19 -8.47 -10.61
CA ALA A 339 -15.48 -9.52 -9.91
C ALA A 339 -14.57 -10.24 -10.92
N TYR A 340 -13.41 -9.66 -11.18
CA TYR A 340 -12.37 -10.27 -12.00
C TYR A 340 -12.03 -11.67 -11.49
N GLU A 341 -11.67 -12.59 -12.37
CA GLU A 341 -11.28 -13.94 -11.95
C GLU A 341 -10.14 -13.87 -10.91
N GLY A 342 -10.27 -14.66 -9.84
CA GLY A 342 -9.38 -14.66 -8.69
C GLY A 342 -9.64 -13.55 -7.66
N THR A 343 -10.71 -12.76 -7.82
CA THR A 343 -11.10 -11.70 -6.88
C THR A 343 -12.56 -11.81 -6.46
N LEU A 344 -12.90 -11.24 -5.30
CA LEU A 344 -14.27 -11.16 -4.80
C LEU A 344 -15.01 -12.52 -4.88
N GLU A 345 -16.26 -12.52 -5.34
CA GLU A 345 -17.09 -13.72 -5.48
C GLU A 345 -16.50 -14.76 -6.46
N ARG A 346 -15.53 -14.36 -7.28
CA ARG A 346 -14.89 -15.21 -8.31
C ARG A 346 -13.52 -15.70 -7.88
N GLY A 347 -13.43 -16.20 -6.64
CA GLY A 347 -12.24 -16.88 -6.10
C GLY A 347 -11.42 -16.07 -5.10
N GLY A 348 -11.88 -14.88 -4.71
CA GLY A 348 -11.25 -14.09 -3.66
C GLY A 348 -11.32 -14.78 -2.29
N GLY A 349 -10.30 -14.52 -1.45
CA GLY A 349 -10.05 -15.25 -0.20
C GLY A 349 -9.39 -16.63 -0.39
N GLY A 350 -9.21 -17.06 -1.64
CA GLY A 350 -8.46 -18.27 -2.01
C GLY A 350 -6.97 -18.02 -2.25
N ASN A 351 -6.20 -19.10 -2.38
CA ASN A 351 -4.80 -19.01 -2.79
C ASN A 351 -4.68 -18.56 -4.24
N ARG A 352 -3.83 -17.57 -4.52
CA ARG A 352 -3.49 -17.19 -5.89
C ARG A 352 -2.84 -18.38 -6.61
N PRO A 353 -3.09 -18.57 -7.92
CA PRO A 353 -2.44 -19.63 -8.68
C PRO A 353 -0.91 -19.52 -8.61
N GLY A 354 -0.26 -20.64 -8.32
CA GLY A 354 1.21 -20.74 -8.36
C GLY A 354 1.73 -20.93 -9.78
N GLY A 355 2.86 -20.30 -10.09
CA GLY A 355 3.57 -20.47 -11.36
C GLY A 355 3.08 -19.59 -12.51
N ASN A 356 4.01 -19.26 -13.41
CA ASN A 356 3.81 -18.25 -14.46
C ASN A 356 2.70 -18.55 -15.46
N ARG A 357 2.57 -19.82 -15.88
CA ARG A 357 1.52 -20.21 -16.83
C ARG A 357 0.13 -19.94 -16.27
N ALA A 358 -0.12 -20.31 -15.01
CA ALA A 358 -1.42 -20.12 -14.39
C ALA A 358 -1.71 -18.63 -14.13
N ARG A 359 -0.69 -17.84 -13.77
CA ARG A 359 -0.82 -16.38 -13.66
C ARG A 359 -1.14 -15.72 -15.01
N ARG A 360 -0.49 -16.16 -16.08
CA ARG A 360 -0.76 -15.68 -17.44
C ARG A 360 -2.20 -15.94 -17.84
N ASP A 361 -2.65 -17.18 -17.72
CA ASP A 361 -4.02 -17.56 -18.09
C ASP A 361 -5.05 -16.75 -17.25
N LEU A 362 -4.79 -16.56 -15.96
CA LEU A 362 -5.59 -15.71 -15.07
C LEU A 362 -5.70 -14.25 -15.57
N TYR A 363 -4.60 -13.62 -15.97
CA TYR A 363 -4.68 -12.22 -16.43
C TYR A 363 -5.31 -12.09 -17.83
N ILE A 364 -5.15 -13.08 -18.72
CA ILE A 364 -5.92 -13.15 -19.97
C ILE A 364 -7.41 -13.14 -19.65
N HIS A 365 -7.85 -14.01 -18.75
CA HIS A 365 -9.23 -14.09 -18.29
C HIS A 365 -9.72 -12.76 -17.69
N LYS A 366 -8.90 -12.05 -16.90
CA LYS A 366 -9.29 -10.73 -16.37
C LYS A 366 -9.46 -9.66 -17.44
N VAL A 367 -8.63 -9.66 -18.48
CA VAL A 367 -8.83 -8.75 -19.62
C VAL A 367 -10.12 -9.10 -20.34
N ASN A 368 -10.41 -10.39 -20.54
CA ASN A 368 -11.67 -10.81 -21.11
C ASN A 368 -12.87 -10.45 -20.21
N ASP A 369 -12.76 -10.56 -18.89
CA ASP A 369 -13.81 -10.13 -17.95
C ASP A 369 -14.11 -8.63 -18.11
N LEU A 370 -13.07 -7.80 -18.28
CA LEU A 370 -13.21 -6.37 -18.58
C LEU A 370 -13.94 -6.15 -19.91
N GLN A 371 -13.48 -6.81 -20.98
CA GLN A 371 -14.07 -6.67 -22.31
C GLN A 371 -15.54 -7.11 -22.32
N ARG A 372 -15.87 -8.24 -21.69
CA ARG A 372 -17.24 -8.73 -21.54
C ARG A 372 -18.11 -7.82 -20.68
N THR A 373 -17.51 -7.16 -19.68
CA THR A 373 -18.21 -6.13 -18.91
C THR A 373 -18.61 -4.96 -19.81
N LEU A 374 -17.69 -4.49 -20.66
CA LEU A 374 -17.97 -3.40 -21.59
C LEU A 374 -19.01 -3.82 -22.65
N ASP A 375 -18.95 -5.05 -23.16
CA ASP A 375 -19.98 -5.61 -24.04
C ASP A 375 -21.36 -5.55 -23.37
N TYR A 376 -21.44 -5.90 -22.08
CA TYR A 376 -22.69 -5.81 -21.34
C TYR A 376 -23.17 -4.36 -21.18
N LEU A 377 -22.27 -3.42 -20.88
CA LEU A 377 -22.62 -2.00 -20.74
C LEU A 377 -23.15 -1.40 -22.05
N GLU A 378 -22.65 -1.81 -23.21
CA GLU A 378 -23.16 -1.39 -24.52
C GLU A 378 -24.60 -1.87 -24.80
N THR A 379 -25.08 -2.91 -24.10
CA THR A 379 -26.47 -3.37 -24.24
C THR A 379 -27.47 -2.58 -23.40
N ARG A 380 -27.01 -1.65 -22.57
CA ARG A 380 -27.84 -0.94 -21.60
C ARG A 380 -28.23 0.44 -22.10
N ASP A 381 -29.53 0.69 -22.17
CA ASP A 381 -30.09 1.99 -22.55
C ASP A 381 -29.84 3.11 -21.52
N ASP A 382 -29.50 2.74 -20.28
CA ASP A 382 -29.22 3.67 -19.19
C ASP A 382 -27.72 4.02 -19.06
N ILE A 383 -26.85 3.46 -19.89
CA ILE A 383 -25.41 3.74 -19.91
C ILE A 383 -25.03 4.49 -21.18
N ASP A 384 -24.24 5.55 -21.05
CA ASP A 384 -23.67 6.27 -22.21
C ASP A 384 -22.38 5.55 -22.63
N SER A 385 -22.47 4.68 -23.64
CA SER A 385 -21.34 3.88 -24.14
C SER A 385 -20.23 4.72 -24.76
N ASP A 386 -20.51 5.98 -25.12
CA ASP A 386 -19.49 6.92 -25.60
C ASP A 386 -18.75 7.60 -24.43
N LYS A 387 -19.12 7.31 -23.18
CA LYS A 387 -18.58 7.96 -21.97
C LYS A 387 -18.15 6.96 -20.91
N LEU A 388 -17.32 6.01 -21.34
CA LEU A 388 -16.70 5.01 -20.48
C LEU A 388 -15.31 5.47 -20.04
N ALA A 389 -15.01 5.34 -18.75
CA ALA A 389 -13.69 5.57 -18.20
C ALA A 389 -13.19 4.38 -17.39
N TYR A 390 -11.88 4.28 -17.25
CA TYR A 390 -11.21 3.30 -16.41
C TYR A 390 -10.66 3.97 -15.15
N MET A 391 -10.80 3.31 -14.01
CA MET A 391 -10.09 3.65 -12.78
C MET A 391 -9.38 2.41 -12.23
N GLY A 392 -8.06 2.46 -12.11
CA GLY A 392 -7.27 1.47 -11.38
C GLY A 392 -6.87 2.00 -10.01
N LEU A 393 -6.75 1.11 -9.02
CA LEU A 393 -6.09 1.40 -7.75
C LEU A 393 -5.00 0.35 -7.48
N SER A 394 -3.77 0.79 -7.16
CA SER A 394 -2.66 -0.11 -6.76
C SER A 394 -2.45 -1.20 -7.82
N ALA A 395 -2.67 -2.48 -7.50
CA ALA A 395 -2.65 -3.58 -8.48
C ALA A 395 -3.49 -3.31 -9.76
N GLY A 396 -4.66 -2.66 -9.63
CA GLY A 396 -5.47 -2.26 -10.79
C GLY A 396 -4.81 -1.15 -11.64
N SER A 397 -3.92 -0.37 -11.06
CA SER A 397 -3.10 0.62 -11.77
C SER A 397 -1.80 0.04 -12.32
N GLU A 398 -1.11 -0.82 -11.57
CA GLU A 398 0.06 -1.58 -12.01
C GLU A 398 -0.22 -2.32 -13.33
N TYR A 399 -1.35 -3.04 -13.41
CA TYR A 399 -1.81 -3.69 -14.64
C TYR A 399 -2.73 -2.83 -15.51
N GLY A 400 -2.97 -1.58 -15.12
CA GLY A 400 -3.75 -0.61 -15.89
C GLY A 400 -3.33 -0.53 -17.37
N PRO A 401 -2.01 -0.42 -17.68
CA PRO A 401 -1.53 -0.44 -19.05
C PRO A 401 -1.92 -1.68 -19.82
N LEU A 402 -1.95 -2.85 -19.17
CA LEU A 402 -2.37 -4.09 -19.82
C LEU A 402 -3.84 -4.04 -20.22
N TYR A 403 -4.71 -3.57 -19.32
CA TYR A 403 -6.13 -3.40 -19.61
C TYR A 403 -6.39 -2.36 -20.70
N THR A 404 -5.87 -1.14 -20.57
CA THR A 404 -6.17 0.00 -21.46
C THR A 404 -5.29 0.02 -22.72
N GLY A 405 -4.21 -0.76 -22.73
CA GLY A 405 -3.38 -1.05 -23.89
C GLY A 405 -4.06 -2.03 -24.85
N ILE A 406 -4.91 -2.93 -24.34
CA ILE A 406 -5.73 -3.86 -25.14
C ILE A 406 -7.10 -3.26 -25.47
N GLU A 407 -7.82 -2.76 -24.46
CA GLU A 407 -9.18 -2.25 -24.59
C GLU A 407 -9.19 -0.75 -24.95
N LYS A 408 -9.90 -0.40 -26.03
CA LYS A 408 -9.88 0.95 -26.64
C LYS A 408 -11.17 1.73 -26.47
N ARG A 409 -12.21 1.15 -25.86
CA ARG A 409 -13.51 1.82 -25.65
C ARG A 409 -13.48 2.91 -24.58
N PHE A 410 -12.46 2.93 -23.71
CA PHE A 410 -12.33 3.98 -22.71
C PHE A 410 -11.93 5.32 -23.33
N GLN A 411 -12.58 6.38 -22.86
CA GLN A 411 -12.29 7.77 -23.22
C GLN A 411 -11.34 8.47 -22.22
N ALA A 412 -11.24 7.96 -20.99
CA ALA A 412 -10.35 8.48 -19.97
C ALA A 412 -9.88 7.36 -19.03
N VAL A 413 -8.64 7.48 -18.54
CA VAL A 413 -8.01 6.53 -17.62
C VAL A 413 -7.50 7.30 -16.41
N ALA A 414 -7.78 6.78 -15.21
CA ALA A 414 -7.14 7.21 -13.97
C ALA A 414 -6.41 6.04 -13.32
N LEU A 415 -5.11 6.20 -13.04
CA LEU A 415 -4.25 5.23 -12.39
C LEU A 415 -3.82 5.80 -11.04
N VAL A 416 -4.38 5.28 -9.95
CA VAL A 416 -4.07 5.73 -8.59
C VAL A 416 -3.14 4.72 -7.92
N ALA A 417 -2.00 5.19 -7.39
CA ALA A 417 -0.95 4.34 -6.82
C ALA A 417 -0.39 3.32 -7.84
N GLY A 418 -0.14 3.75 -9.08
CA GLY A 418 0.41 2.91 -10.15
C GLY A 418 1.93 2.97 -10.25
N GLY A 419 2.52 2.05 -11.01
CA GLY A 419 3.96 1.94 -11.26
C GLY A 419 4.31 0.53 -11.71
N PHE A 420 5.56 0.32 -12.15
CA PHE A 420 6.08 -1.04 -12.35
C PHE A 420 6.58 -1.61 -11.02
N ASP A 421 6.12 -2.81 -10.66
CA ASP A 421 6.42 -3.46 -9.38
C ASP A 421 7.40 -4.62 -9.60
N ASP A 422 8.63 -4.44 -9.12
CA ASP A 422 9.69 -5.46 -9.20
C ASP A 422 9.42 -6.69 -8.33
N SER A 423 8.54 -6.57 -7.33
CA SER A 423 8.19 -7.65 -6.41
C SER A 423 7.31 -8.74 -7.03
N HIS A 424 6.95 -8.62 -8.31
CA HIS A 424 6.32 -9.74 -9.03
C HIS A 424 6.50 -9.69 -10.54
N MET A 425 6.66 -8.52 -11.16
CA MET A 425 6.67 -8.40 -12.62
C MET A 425 7.93 -8.96 -13.27
N LEU A 426 9.06 -9.02 -12.56
CA LEU A 426 10.31 -9.59 -13.10
C LEU A 426 10.25 -11.10 -13.30
N ASP A 427 9.46 -11.78 -12.48
CA ASP A 427 9.25 -13.22 -12.58
C ASP A 427 8.13 -13.57 -13.56
N GLU A 428 7.33 -12.61 -14.00
CA GLU A 428 6.19 -12.84 -14.88
C GLU A 428 6.61 -13.06 -16.34
N SER A 429 5.77 -13.80 -17.07
CA SER A 429 5.99 -14.02 -18.50
C SER A 429 5.84 -12.72 -19.26
N ALA A 430 6.69 -12.48 -20.26
CA ALA A 430 6.76 -11.21 -20.97
C ALA A 430 5.40 -10.76 -21.55
N GLU A 431 4.55 -11.69 -21.97
CA GLU A 431 3.19 -11.40 -22.42
C GLU A 431 2.27 -10.80 -21.34
N MET A 432 2.64 -10.84 -20.05
CA MET A 432 1.88 -10.21 -18.98
C MET A 432 2.41 -8.88 -18.50
N ASN A 433 3.63 -8.53 -18.89
CA ASN A 433 4.33 -7.42 -18.27
C ASN A 433 3.74 -6.08 -18.75
N PRO A 434 3.22 -5.22 -17.85
CA PRO A 434 2.52 -3.99 -18.23
C PRO A 434 3.34 -3.01 -19.08
N TRP A 435 4.67 -3.04 -19.00
CA TRP A 435 5.55 -2.22 -19.83
C TRP A 435 5.47 -2.54 -21.33
N ASN A 436 5.06 -3.75 -21.71
CA ASN A 436 4.81 -4.09 -23.11
C ASN A 436 3.53 -3.44 -23.66
N TYR A 437 2.62 -3.03 -22.77
CA TYR A 437 1.32 -2.45 -23.10
C TYR A 437 1.28 -0.94 -22.91
N ALA A 438 2.10 -0.38 -22.02
CA ALA A 438 2.19 1.06 -21.77
C ALA A 438 2.36 1.90 -23.05
N PRO A 439 3.25 1.57 -24.00
CA PRO A 439 3.38 2.32 -25.26
C PRO A 439 2.13 2.25 -26.16
N ARG A 440 1.22 1.32 -25.88
CA ARG A 440 -0.02 1.10 -26.64
C ARG A 440 -1.22 1.78 -26.00
N VAL A 441 -1.06 2.31 -24.80
CA VAL A 441 -2.08 3.15 -24.16
C VAL A 441 -2.10 4.49 -24.89
N THR A 442 -3.17 4.75 -25.62
CA THR A 442 -3.39 6.00 -26.37
C THR A 442 -4.51 6.84 -25.77
N THR A 443 -5.27 6.28 -24.82
CA THR A 443 -6.36 6.95 -24.13
C THR A 443 -5.79 7.98 -23.13
N PRO A 444 -6.37 9.18 -23.02
CA PRO A 444 -5.94 10.17 -22.04
C PRO A 444 -5.85 9.61 -20.62
N THR A 445 -4.66 9.72 -20.02
CA THR A 445 -4.32 9.04 -18.76
C THR A 445 -3.83 10.00 -17.68
N LEU A 446 -4.55 10.01 -16.55
CA LEU A 446 -4.11 10.61 -15.31
C LEU A 446 -3.43 9.54 -14.44
N MET A 447 -2.27 9.84 -13.90
CA MET A 447 -1.58 9.03 -12.91
C MET A 447 -1.44 9.85 -11.61
N ILE A 448 -1.83 9.29 -10.47
CA ILE A 448 -1.79 9.96 -9.16
C ILE A 448 -1.07 9.05 -8.17
N ASN A 449 -0.01 9.56 -7.55
CA ASN A 449 0.87 8.77 -6.70
C ASN A 449 1.33 9.52 -5.46
N GLY A 450 1.76 8.77 -4.43
CA GLY A 450 2.38 9.31 -3.24
C GLY A 450 3.89 9.50 -3.40
N LEU A 451 4.41 10.60 -2.86
CA LEU A 451 5.84 10.95 -2.87
C LEU A 451 6.69 9.99 -2.03
N SER A 452 6.12 9.42 -0.99
CA SER A 452 6.79 8.48 -0.07
C SER A 452 6.34 7.04 -0.29
N ASP A 453 5.89 6.69 -1.50
CA ASP A 453 5.57 5.32 -1.84
C ASP A 453 6.85 4.46 -1.88
N TYR A 454 7.03 3.67 -0.83
CA TYR A 454 8.15 2.75 -0.74
C TYR A 454 7.97 1.55 -1.67
N GLY A 455 6.76 1.08 -1.95
CA GLY A 455 6.55 -0.07 -2.83
C GLY A 455 6.78 0.27 -4.30
N LEU A 456 6.35 1.47 -4.70
CA LEU A 456 6.52 2.00 -6.04
C LEU A 456 7.24 3.36 -5.97
N PRO A 457 8.56 3.39 -5.77
CA PRO A 457 9.33 4.64 -5.75
C PRO A 457 9.13 5.50 -7.01
N VAL A 458 9.13 6.82 -6.81
CA VAL A 458 8.84 7.80 -7.87
C VAL A 458 9.76 7.63 -9.08
N ASP A 459 11.07 7.55 -8.86
CA ASP A 459 12.06 7.62 -9.93
C ASP A 459 12.27 6.30 -10.67
N THR A 460 12.17 5.17 -9.98
CA THR A 460 12.49 3.85 -10.55
C THR A 460 11.27 3.01 -10.91
N ALA A 461 10.06 3.38 -10.47
CA ALA A 461 8.82 2.62 -10.75
C ALA A 461 7.69 3.49 -11.34
N GLN A 462 7.37 4.64 -10.73
CA GLN A 462 6.22 5.47 -11.15
C GLN A 462 6.51 6.23 -12.45
N LYS A 463 7.61 7.01 -12.48
CA LYS A 463 8.02 7.79 -13.65
C LYS A 463 8.29 6.90 -14.87
N PRO A 464 9.01 5.77 -14.77
CA PRO A 464 9.22 4.89 -15.92
C PRO A 464 7.91 4.42 -16.56
N MET A 465 6.91 4.04 -15.75
CA MET A 465 5.59 3.67 -16.28
C MET A 465 4.89 4.86 -16.96
N PHE A 466 4.85 6.02 -16.30
CA PHE A 466 4.21 7.22 -16.85
C PHE A 466 4.86 7.68 -18.18
N ASP A 467 6.19 7.68 -18.23
CA ASP A 467 6.96 8.13 -19.39
C ASP A 467 6.75 7.17 -20.56
N LEU A 468 6.66 5.85 -20.27
CA LEU A 468 6.44 4.81 -21.28
C LEU A 468 5.03 4.79 -21.85
N LEU A 469 4.05 5.47 -21.22
CA LEU A 469 2.70 5.59 -21.79
C LEU A 469 2.74 6.25 -23.17
N GLY A 470 2.13 5.59 -24.16
CA GLY A 470 1.98 6.07 -25.55
C GLY A 470 1.00 7.22 -25.74
N VAL A 471 0.63 7.89 -24.65
CA VAL A 471 -0.32 9.00 -24.62
C VAL A 471 0.43 10.30 -24.91
N PRO A 472 -0.07 11.17 -25.82
CA PRO A 472 0.52 12.48 -26.06
C PRO A 472 0.70 13.28 -24.77
N PRO A 473 1.79 14.04 -24.59
CA PRO A 473 2.06 14.77 -23.34
C PRO A 473 0.93 15.71 -22.88
N GLU A 474 0.19 16.30 -23.81
CA GLU A 474 -0.99 17.15 -23.52
C GLU A 474 -2.22 16.37 -23.02
N HIS A 475 -2.16 15.04 -23.08
CA HIS A 475 -3.24 14.13 -22.68
C HIS A 475 -2.80 13.12 -21.62
N LYS A 476 -1.61 13.30 -21.02
CA LYS A 476 -1.22 12.58 -19.81
C LYS A 476 -0.71 13.52 -18.72
N ARG A 477 -1.02 13.20 -17.46
CA ARG A 477 -0.55 13.98 -16.31
C ARG A 477 -0.18 13.05 -15.16
N HIS A 478 0.97 13.30 -14.53
CA HIS A 478 1.40 12.63 -13.31
C HIS A 478 1.30 13.63 -12.15
N VAL A 479 0.44 13.33 -11.18
CA VAL A 479 0.21 14.14 -9.99
C VAL A 479 0.86 13.43 -8.80
N LEU A 480 1.88 14.06 -8.22
CA LEU A 480 2.54 13.59 -7.01
C LEU A 480 1.97 14.35 -5.81
N LEU A 481 1.52 13.62 -4.82
CA LEU A 481 0.93 14.14 -3.58
C LEU A 481 1.68 13.58 -2.37
N GLU A 482 1.59 14.28 -1.24
CA GLU A 482 2.13 13.78 0.03
C GLU A 482 1.43 12.47 0.45
N GLY A 483 2.23 11.51 0.94
CA GLY A 483 1.74 10.22 1.41
C GLY A 483 2.53 9.02 0.90
N GLY A 484 2.18 7.85 1.41
CA GLY A 484 2.79 6.55 1.06
C GLY A 484 2.20 5.96 -0.22
N HIS A 485 1.91 4.65 -0.20
CA HIS A 485 1.42 3.94 -1.40
C HIS A 485 0.19 4.59 -2.04
N VAL A 486 -0.80 4.94 -1.22
CA VAL A 486 -1.90 5.83 -1.61
C VAL A 486 -1.64 7.19 -0.96
N PRO A 487 -1.83 8.32 -1.67
CA PRO A 487 -1.72 9.65 -1.08
C PRO A 487 -2.63 9.86 0.13
N ASN A 488 -2.16 10.66 1.09
CA ASN A 488 -2.89 10.91 2.34
C ASN A 488 -4.10 11.83 2.14
N ASP A 489 -3.99 12.83 1.26
CA ASP A 489 -5.10 13.73 0.93
C ASP A 489 -6.03 13.14 -0.13
N LEU A 490 -6.94 12.26 0.32
CA LEU A 490 -7.93 11.62 -0.54
C LEU A 490 -8.86 12.62 -1.26
N ASN A 491 -9.11 13.80 -0.68
CA ASN A 491 -9.95 14.81 -1.34
C ASN A 491 -9.25 15.41 -2.56
N SER A 492 -7.94 15.63 -2.47
CA SER A 492 -7.15 16.08 -3.63
C SER A 492 -7.05 14.98 -4.69
N VAL A 493 -6.92 13.71 -4.30
CA VAL A 493 -7.01 12.57 -5.24
C VAL A 493 -8.35 12.58 -5.96
N MET A 494 -9.46 12.65 -5.22
CA MET A 494 -10.81 12.69 -5.80
C MET A 494 -11.01 13.89 -6.74
N ARG A 495 -10.51 15.07 -6.37
CA ARG A 495 -10.59 16.29 -7.20
C ARG A 495 -9.91 16.07 -8.56
N GLU A 496 -8.66 15.61 -8.55
CA GLU A 496 -7.90 15.39 -9.79
C GLU A 496 -8.58 14.37 -10.71
N ILE A 497 -9.15 13.29 -10.15
CA ILE A 497 -9.92 12.30 -10.93
C ILE A 497 -11.18 12.92 -11.53
N LEU A 498 -11.95 13.69 -10.75
CA LEU A 498 -13.17 14.32 -11.23
C LEU A 498 -12.89 15.35 -12.32
N ASP A 499 -11.88 16.20 -12.13
CA ASP A 499 -11.47 17.19 -13.12
C ASP A 499 -11.03 16.53 -14.44
N TRP A 500 -10.31 15.40 -14.34
CA TRP A 500 -9.90 14.62 -15.51
C TRP A 500 -11.08 13.99 -16.25
N TYR A 501 -12.02 13.38 -15.52
CA TYR A 501 -13.22 12.83 -16.15
C TYR A 501 -14.15 13.90 -16.70
N ASP A 502 -14.27 15.06 -16.05
CA ASP A 502 -15.02 16.21 -16.58
C ASP A 502 -14.38 16.73 -17.87
N LEU A 503 -13.05 16.72 -17.99
CA LEU A 503 -12.33 17.14 -19.20
C LEU A 503 -12.63 16.24 -20.40
N TYR A 504 -12.65 14.91 -20.21
CA TYR A 504 -12.72 13.95 -21.32
C TYR A 504 -14.10 13.33 -21.56
N LEU A 505 -14.93 13.19 -20.52
CA LEU A 505 -16.32 12.72 -20.64
C LEU A 505 -17.33 13.88 -20.69
N GLY A 506 -16.88 15.09 -20.31
CA GLY A 506 -17.74 16.23 -20.01
C GLY A 506 -18.25 16.19 -18.56
N PRO A 507 -18.71 17.34 -18.02
CA PRO A 507 -19.26 17.39 -16.67
C PRO A 507 -20.56 16.58 -16.56
N VAL A 508 -20.80 16.02 -15.37
CA VAL A 508 -22.08 15.37 -15.04
C VAL A 508 -23.20 16.42 -15.09
N ARG A 509 -24.27 16.13 -15.84
CA ARG A 509 -25.46 16.98 -15.91
C ARG A 509 -26.40 16.58 -14.78
N ARG A 510 -26.64 17.51 -13.85
CA ARG A 510 -27.58 17.35 -12.73
C ARG A 510 -28.99 17.79 -13.12
#